data_AF-A0A8J7YQC6-F1
#
_entry.id   AF-A0A8J7YQC6-F1
#
_cell.length_a   1.000
_cell.length_b   1.000
_cell.length_c   1.000
_cell.angle_alpha   90.00
_cell.angle_beta   90.00
_cell.angle_gamma   90.00
#
_symmetry.space_group_name_H-M   'P 1'
#
loop_
_entity.id
_entity.type
_entity.pdbx_description
1 polymer ?
#
loop_
_entity_poly.entity_id
_entity_poly.type
_entity_poly.pdbx_seq_one_letter_code
_entity_poly.pdbx_strand_id
1 'polypeptide(L)'
;MNRRALHLYYASMIVYMLASIFFILYGLVIRPVSLLYHEDVRQMVSPVFGNFYMFMLSLVIISVTLTVISLALFLASVAVARKTQSRLSAGTLIFPVLLYLFAFTLLGVSGI
;
A
#
# COMPACT_ATOMS: atom_id res chain seq x y z
N MET A 1 -19.85 -1.40 -16.01
CA MET A 1 -19.02 -0.26 -15.56
C MET A 1 -18.51 0.49 -16.79
N ASN A 2 -18.55 1.82 -16.83
CA ASN A 2 -18.03 2.60 -17.96
C ASN A 2 -16.51 2.37 -18.15
N ARG A 3 -16.01 2.37 -19.39
CA ARG A 3 -14.60 2.11 -19.76
C ARG A 3 -13.62 2.97 -18.96
N ARG A 4 -13.92 4.26 -18.76
CA ARG A 4 -13.07 5.16 -17.96
C ARG A 4 -12.97 4.74 -16.49
N ALA A 5 -14.11 4.42 -15.86
CA ALA A 5 -14.13 3.92 -14.48
C ALA A 5 -13.40 2.59 -14.35
N LEU A 6 -13.55 1.70 -15.34
CA LEU A 6 -12.87 0.42 -15.40
C LEU A 6 -11.34 0.57 -15.49
N HIS A 7 -10.85 1.49 -16.32
CA HIS A 7 -9.41 1.76 -16.43
C HIS A 7 -8.85 2.32 -15.11
N LEU A 8 -9.56 3.25 -14.46
CA LEU A 8 -9.16 3.78 -13.14
C LEU A 8 -9.15 2.70 -12.06
N TYR A 9 -10.14 1.79 -12.09
CA TYR A 9 -10.18 0.65 -11.18
C TYR A 9 -8.97 -0.26 -11.37
N TYR A 10 -8.67 -0.69 -12.60
CA TYR A 10 -7.51 -1.54 -12.85
C TYR A 10 -6.19 -0.83 -12.53
N ALA A 11 -6.07 0.46 -12.86
CA ALA A 11 -4.92 1.26 -12.46
C ALA A 11 -4.75 1.27 -10.94
N SER A 12 -5.84 1.47 -10.18
CA SER A 12 -5.81 1.41 -8.71
C SER A 12 -5.28 0.06 -8.22
N MET A 13 -5.75 -1.06 -8.80
CA MET A 13 -5.35 -2.40 -8.38
C MET A 13 -3.90 -2.72 -8.72
N ILE A 14 -3.41 -2.27 -9.89
CA ILE A 14 -2.00 -2.42 -10.28
C ILE A 14 -1.11 -1.61 -9.33
N VAL A 15 -1.47 -0.37 -9.04
CA VAL A 15 -0.72 0.47 -8.10
C VAL A 15 -0.75 -0.14 -6.69
N TYR A 16 -1.89 -0.71 -6.26
CA TYR A 16 -1.98 -1.43 -4.99
C TYR A 16 -1.05 -2.64 -4.95
N MET A 17 -0.99 -3.44 -6.01
CA MET A 17 -0.07 -4.59 -6.10
C MET A 17 1.39 -4.17 -6.02
N LEU A 18 1.76 -3.02 -6.61
CA LEU A 18 3.12 -2.49 -6.45
C LEU A 18 3.36 -2.03 -5.01
N ALA A 19 2.40 -1.32 -4.40
CA ALA A 19 2.47 -0.91 -3.01
C ALA A 19 2.61 -2.12 -2.07
N SER A 20 1.94 -3.24 -2.38
CA SER A 20 1.95 -4.44 -1.55
C SER A 20 3.29 -5.13 -1.47
N ILE A 21 4.10 -5.04 -2.51
CA ILE A 21 5.48 -5.53 -2.45
C ILE A 21 6.25 -4.80 -1.35
N PHE A 22 6.18 -3.46 -1.32
CA PHE A 22 6.92 -2.66 -0.36
C PHE A 22 6.39 -2.81 1.07
N PHE A 23 5.07 -2.82 1.25
CA PHE A 23 4.53 -2.93 2.61
C PHE A 23 4.70 -4.34 3.18
N ILE A 24 4.60 -5.40 2.37
CA ILE A 24 4.87 -6.78 2.83
C ILE A 24 6.33 -6.88 3.24
N LEU A 25 7.24 -6.39 2.40
CA LEU A 25 8.66 -6.37 2.69
C LEU A 25 8.94 -5.61 4.00
N TYR A 26 8.37 -4.42 4.18
CA TYR A 26 8.54 -3.66 5.41
C TYR A 26 7.89 -4.34 6.63
N GLY A 27 6.58 -4.57 6.60
CA GLY A 27 5.78 -4.92 7.78
C GLY A 27 5.87 -6.37 8.20
N LEU A 28 6.06 -7.31 7.26
CA LEU A 28 6.12 -8.74 7.56
C LEU A 28 7.54 -9.30 7.61
N VAL A 29 8.51 -8.64 6.96
CA VAL A 29 9.88 -9.16 6.88
C VAL A 29 10.86 -8.26 7.62
N ILE A 30 11.06 -7.04 7.15
CA ILE A 30 12.14 -6.17 7.64
C ILE A 30 11.89 -5.70 9.08
N ARG A 31 10.67 -5.27 9.40
CA ARG A 31 10.33 -4.77 10.74
C ARG A 31 10.44 -5.85 11.81
N PRO A 32 9.87 -7.07 11.67
CA PRO A 32 10.08 -8.14 12.63
C PRO A 32 11.55 -8.50 12.82
N VAL A 33 12.31 -8.60 11.72
CA VAL A 33 13.77 -8.87 11.79
C VAL A 33 14.50 -7.75 12.53
N SER A 34 14.11 -6.49 12.31
CA SER A 34 14.72 -5.35 12.99
C SER A 34 14.55 -5.38 14.52
N LEU A 35 13.44 -5.96 15.00
CA LEU A 35 13.16 -6.11 16.44
C LEU A 35 13.98 -7.22 17.10
N LEU A 36 14.56 -8.13 16.31
CA LEU A 36 15.44 -9.20 16.80
C LEU A 36 16.88 -8.72 17.03
N TYR A 37 17.22 -7.51 16.55
CA TYR A 37 18.54 -6.96 16.77
C TYR A 37 18.69 -6.34 18.15
N HIS A 38 19.87 -6.53 18.74
CA HIS A 38 20.22 -5.95 20.05
C HIS A 38 20.73 -4.50 19.95
N GLU A 39 21.10 -4.06 18.74
CA GLU A 39 21.61 -2.71 18.49
C GLU A 39 20.52 -1.80 17.93
N ASP A 40 20.67 -0.49 18.11
CA ASP A 40 19.74 0.50 17.57
C ASP A 40 19.83 0.53 16.03
N VAL A 41 18.71 0.28 15.37
CA VAL A 41 18.48 0.33 13.91
C VAL A 41 19.04 1.62 13.27
N ARG A 42 19.07 2.73 14.00
CA ARG A 42 19.61 4.03 13.53
C ARG A 42 21.13 4.02 13.35
N GLN A 43 21.83 3.16 14.07
CA GLN A 43 23.28 3.02 14.05
C GLN A 43 23.74 1.91 13.10
N MET A 44 22.81 1.08 12.62
CA MET A 44 23.09 -0.03 11.72
C MET A 44 23.37 0.44 10.29
N VAL A 45 24.49 -0.03 9.74
CA VAL A 45 24.88 0.18 8.35
C VAL A 45 24.97 -1.17 7.64
N SER A 46 24.07 -1.37 6.67
CA SER A 46 24.09 -2.53 5.79
C SER A 46 25.06 -2.31 4.63
N PRO A 47 25.85 -3.32 4.24
CA PRO A 47 26.70 -3.24 3.05
C PRO A 47 25.91 -3.16 1.72
N VAL A 48 24.61 -3.50 1.74
CA VAL A 48 23.74 -3.46 0.54
C VAL A 48 22.89 -2.20 0.52
N PHE A 49 22.34 -1.80 1.66
CA PHE A 49 21.34 -0.73 1.75
C PHE A 49 21.86 0.57 2.38
N GLY A 50 23.08 0.58 2.93
CA GLY A 50 23.60 1.69 3.70
C GLY A 50 22.88 1.81 5.04
N ASN A 51 22.50 3.04 5.43
CA ASN A 51 21.82 3.28 6.71
C ASN A 51 20.48 2.53 6.78
N PHE A 52 20.38 1.57 7.70
CA PHE A 52 19.26 0.64 7.77
C PHE A 52 17.95 1.33 8.16
N TYR A 53 18.01 2.33 9.05
CA TYR A 53 16.85 3.16 9.39
C TYR A 53 16.31 3.94 8.19
N MET A 54 17.18 4.56 7.38
CA MET A 54 16.75 5.29 6.17
C MET A 54 16.15 4.36 5.12
N PHE A 55 16.67 3.14 4.99
CA PHE A 55 16.07 2.12 4.14
C PHE A 55 14.66 1.75 4.59
N MET A 56 14.47 1.45 5.89
CA MET A 56 13.15 1.17 6.46
C MET A 56 12.17 2.33 6.26
N LEU A 57 12.61 3.56 6.52
CA LEU A 57 11.81 4.76 6.31
C LEU A 57 11.41 4.93 4.83
N SER A 58 12.32 4.66 3.91
CA SER A 58 12.05 4.73 2.47
C SER A 58 10.99 3.71 2.05
N LEU A 59 11.07 2.47 2.57
CA LEU A 59 10.05 1.45 2.31
C LEU A 59 8.67 1.89 2.80
N VAL A 60 8.60 2.49 3.99
CA VAL A 60 7.35 3.04 4.55
C VAL A 60 6.79 4.14 3.65
N ILE A 61 7.62 5.13 3.30
CA ILE A 61 7.18 6.28 2.49
C ILE A 61 6.66 5.81 1.13
N ILE A 62 7.38 4.91 0.45
CA ILE A 62 6.96 4.36 -0.85
C ILE A 62 5.64 3.59 -0.70
N SER A 63 5.53 2.74 0.33
CA SER A 63 4.33 1.95 0.60
C SER A 63 3.10 2.82 0.82
N VAL A 64 3.21 3.82 1.71
CA VAL A 64 2.13 4.74 2.04
C VAL A 64 1.75 5.55 0.80
N THR A 65 2.73 6.13 0.11
CA THR A 65 2.50 6.96 -1.08
C THR A 65 1.75 6.20 -2.16
N LEU A 66 2.22 5.00 -2.53
CA LEU A 66 1.56 4.18 -3.55
C LEU A 66 0.18 3.70 -3.10
N THR A 67 0.00 3.34 -1.83
CA THR A 67 -1.30 2.94 -1.29
C THR A 67 -2.31 4.09 -1.35
N VAL A 68 -1.88 5.32 -1.02
CA VAL A 68 -2.72 6.53 -1.11
C VAL A 68 -3.07 6.86 -2.57
N ILE A 69 -2.11 6.78 -3.49
CA ILE A 69 -2.36 6.96 -4.93
C ILE A 69 -3.37 5.92 -5.43
N SER A 70 -3.19 4.66 -5.04
CA SER A 70 -4.12 3.58 -5.37
C SER A 70 -5.53 3.89 -4.86
N LEU A 71 -5.66 4.28 -3.59
CA LEU A 71 -6.94 4.63 -2.99
C LEU A 71 -7.61 5.80 -3.72
N ALA A 72 -6.85 6.84 -4.07
CA ALA A 72 -7.36 7.98 -4.84
C ALA A 72 -7.90 7.56 -6.21
N LEU A 73 -7.19 6.67 -6.93
CA LEU A 73 -7.65 6.12 -8.21
C LEU A 73 -8.92 5.27 -8.05
N PHE A 74 -9.01 4.49 -6.98
CA PHE A 74 -10.20 3.69 -6.69
C PHE A 74 -11.42 4.59 -6.38
N LEU A 75 -11.25 5.61 -5.53
CA LEU A 75 -12.30 6.58 -5.23
C LEU A 75 -12.74 7.34 -6.49
N ALA A 76 -11.79 7.72 -7.35
CA ALA A 76 -12.09 8.35 -8.64
C ALA A 76 -12.88 7.40 -9.56
N SER A 77 -12.52 6.11 -9.61
CA SER A 77 -13.28 5.10 -10.35
C SER A 77 -14.73 5.01 -9.88
N VAL A 78 -14.95 4.95 -8.56
CA VAL A 78 -16.29 4.90 -7.96
C VAL A 78 -17.07 6.18 -8.26
N ALA A 79 -16.45 7.36 -8.14
CA ALA A 79 -17.08 8.64 -8.46
C ALA A 79 -17.55 8.71 -9.93
N VAL A 80 -16.70 8.29 -10.87
CA VAL A 80 -17.03 8.25 -12.30
C VAL A 80 -18.14 7.23 -12.59
N ALA A 81 -18.10 6.06 -11.96
CA ALA A 81 -19.13 5.03 -12.12
C ALA A 81 -20.50 5.50 -11.61
N ARG A 82 -20.53 6.19 -10.45
CA ARG A 82 -21.75 6.80 -9.89
C ARG A 82 -22.30 7.89 -10.81
N LYS A 83 -21.45 8.78 -11.34
CA LYS A 83 -21.85 9.83 -12.27
C LYS A 83 -22.46 9.28 -13.56
N THR A 84 -22.00 8.12 -14.02
CA THR A 84 -22.52 7.45 -15.23
C THR A 84 -23.67 6.47 -14.93
N GLN A 85 -24.25 6.49 -13.71
CA GLN A 85 -25.31 5.56 -13.27
C GLN A 85 -25.00 4.07 -13.55
N SER A 86 -23.72 3.72 -13.59
CA SER A 86 -23.29 2.35 -13.88
C SER A 86 -23.49 1.49 -12.65
N ARG A 87 -24.15 0.34 -12.80
CA ARG A 87 -24.24 -0.66 -11.72
C ARG A 87 -22.84 -1.14 -11.36
N LEU A 88 -22.48 -0.99 -10.08
CA LEU A 88 -21.27 -1.53 -9.46
C LEU A 88 -21.66 -2.83 -8.75
N SER A 89 -20.91 -3.91 -8.98
CA SER A 89 -21.06 -5.12 -8.17
C SER A 89 -20.58 -4.84 -6.75
N ALA A 90 -21.25 -5.42 -5.76
CA ALA A 90 -20.81 -5.36 -4.36
C ALA A 90 -19.38 -5.87 -4.20
N GLY A 91 -18.98 -6.91 -4.94
CA GLY A 91 -17.61 -7.44 -4.92
C GLY A 91 -16.57 -6.43 -5.41
N THR A 92 -16.90 -5.61 -6.40
CA THR A 92 -16.01 -4.55 -6.92
C THR A 92 -15.78 -3.42 -5.92
N LEU A 93 -16.67 -3.26 -4.93
CA LEU A 93 -16.52 -2.29 -3.84
C LEU A 93 -15.88 -2.91 -2.61
N ILE A 94 -16.37 -4.06 -2.16
CA ILE A 94 -15.95 -4.69 -0.91
C ILE A 94 -14.49 -5.16 -0.97
N PHE A 95 -14.09 -5.80 -2.06
CA PHE A 95 -12.75 -6.40 -2.14
C PHE A 95 -11.62 -5.35 -2.03
N PRO A 96 -11.61 -4.25 -2.80
CA PRO A 96 -10.62 -3.19 -2.63
C PRO A 96 -10.64 -2.57 -1.22
N VAL A 97 -11.84 -2.36 -0.65
CA VAL A 97 -11.96 -1.78 0.69
C VAL A 97 -11.30 -2.67 1.74
N LEU A 98 -11.51 -3.99 1.67
CA LEU A 98 -10.84 -4.94 2.57
C LEU A 98 -9.32 -4.92 2.40
N LEU A 99 -8.83 -4.81 1.16
CA LEU A 99 -7.40 -4.69 0.88
C LEU A 99 -6.81 -3.41 1.49
N TYR A 100 -7.45 -2.26 1.31
CA TYR A 100 -6.97 -1.00 1.92
C TYR A 100 -7.01 -1.07 3.45
N LEU A 101 -8.08 -1.60 4.02
CA LEU A 101 -8.17 -1.81 5.48
C LEU A 101 -7.02 -2.69 5.97
N PHE A 102 -6.74 -3.79 5.29
CA PHE A 102 -5.62 -4.66 5.61
C PHE A 102 -4.27 -3.93 5.53
N ALA A 103 -4.02 -3.21 4.43
CA ALA A 103 -2.78 -2.46 4.23
C ALA A 103 -2.55 -1.41 5.32
N PHE A 104 -3.56 -0.57 5.61
CA PHE A 104 -3.43 0.46 6.65
C PHE A 104 -3.31 -0.14 8.05
N THR A 105 -4.03 -1.23 8.34
CA THR A 105 -3.90 -1.92 9.64
C THR A 105 -2.50 -2.48 9.82
N LEU A 106 -1.95 -3.17 8.81
CA LEU A 106 -0.63 -3.76 8.88
C LEU A 106 0.47 -2.68 9.00
N LEU A 107 0.33 -1.57 8.26
CA LEU A 107 1.23 -0.43 8.35
C LEU A 107 1.18 0.23 9.74
N GLY A 108 -0.02 0.39 10.33
CA GLY A 108 -0.18 0.89 11.69
C GLY A 108 0.43 -0.04 12.75
N VAL A 109 0.20 -1.35 12.63
CA VAL A 109 0.73 -2.34 13.59
C VAL A 109 2.25 -2.50 13.47
N SER A 110 2.82 -2.33 12.27
CA SER A 110 4.27 -2.36 12.07
C SER A 110 5.00 -1.12 12.63
N GLY A 111 4.26 -0.15 13.17
CA GLY A 111 4.81 0.97 13.92
C GLY A 111 5.30 2.10 13.02
N ILE A 112 4.53 2.41 11.98
CA ILE A 112 4.38 3.81 11.53
C ILE A 112 3.77 4.62 12.67
#